data_AF-A0A2N2S6Z6-F1
#
_entry.id   AF-A0A2N2S6Z6-F1
#
_cell.length_a   1.000
_cell.length_b   1.000
_cell.length_c   1.000
_cell.angle_alpha   90.00
_cell.angle_beta   90.00
_cell.angle_gamma   90.00
#
_symmetry.space_group_name_H-M   'P 1'
#
loop_
_entity.id
_entity.type
_entity.pdbx_description
1 polymer ?
#
loop_
_entity_poly.entity_id
_entity_poly.type
_entity_poly.pdbx_seq_one_letter_code
_entity_poly.pdbx_strand_id
1 'polypeptide(L)'
;LLTRRYPYGEIEPFQHPRFGEPVAPSRYRPDIPQWLESIVLKAVRQNAELRFETAEEMLLALEYGETRPILPPARTPLLARTGLMKWQWIALFSLLMNFFLIYLLLVS
;
A
#
# COMPACT_ATOMS: atom_id res chain seq x y z
N LEU A 1 -14.05 -8.55 16.79
CA LEU A 1 -14.46 -7.61 17.87
C LEU A 1 -15.02 -6.29 17.31
N LEU A 2 -14.28 -5.51 16.50
CA LEU A 2 -14.75 -4.22 15.94
C LEU A 2 -15.80 -4.33 14.82
N THR A 3 -15.50 -5.11 13.77
CA THR A 3 -16.33 -5.22 12.54
C THR A 3 -16.93 -6.60 12.32
N ARG A 4 -16.59 -7.57 13.19
CA ARG A 4 -16.89 -9.02 13.03
C ARG A 4 -16.41 -9.62 11.70
N ARG A 5 -15.44 -8.99 11.04
CA ARG A 5 -14.87 -9.41 9.75
C ARG A 5 -13.35 -9.40 9.82
N TYR A 6 -12.70 -10.22 8.98
CA TYR A 6 -11.25 -10.19 8.83
C TYR A 6 -10.78 -9.02 7.95
N PRO A 7 -9.63 -8.38 8.25
CA PRO A 7 -9.10 -7.24 7.47
C PRO A 7 -8.83 -7.56 6.00
N TYR A 8 -8.50 -8.81 5.71
CA TYR A 8 -8.17 -9.32 4.37
C TYR A 8 -9.28 -10.18 3.76
N GLY A 9 -10.47 -10.18 4.36
CA GLY A 9 -11.55 -11.08 3.98
C GLY A 9 -11.36 -12.50 4.51
N GLU A 10 -12.33 -13.35 4.22
CA GLU A 10 -12.28 -14.78 4.50
C GLU A 10 -11.52 -15.48 3.38
N ILE A 11 -10.62 -16.39 3.75
CA ILE A 11 -9.80 -17.14 2.80
C ILE A 11 -10.44 -18.52 2.68
N GLU A 12 -10.90 -18.84 1.47
CA GLU A 12 -11.45 -20.15 1.18
C GLU A 12 -10.35 -21.22 1.27
N PRO A 13 -10.68 -22.44 1.74
CA PRO A 13 -9.79 -23.58 1.60
C PRO A 13 -9.36 -23.73 0.12
N PHE A 14 -8.09 -24.04 -0.13
CA PHE A 14 -7.50 -24.20 -1.47
C PHE A 14 -7.22 -22.92 -2.27
N GLN A 15 -7.46 -21.73 -1.71
CA GLN A 15 -6.98 -20.48 -2.31
C GLN A 15 -5.62 -20.07 -1.76
N HIS A 16 -4.78 -19.50 -2.63
CA HIS A 16 -3.55 -18.83 -2.21
C HIS A 16 -3.87 -17.35 -1.98
N PRO A 17 -3.97 -16.88 -0.73
CA PRO A 17 -4.39 -15.52 -0.43
C PRO A 17 -3.35 -14.51 -0.92
N ARG A 18 -3.81 -13.49 -1.64
CA ARG A 18 -3.00 -12.32 -1.99
C ARG A 18 -3.35 -11.20 -1.04
N PHE A 19 -2.51 -11.00 -0.03
CA PHE A 19 -2.64 -9.89 0.89
C PHE A 19 -2.21 -8.59 0.20
N GLY A 20 -3.15 -7.66 0.05
CA GLY A 20 -2.92 -6.31 -0.47
C GLY A 20 -3.02 -5.28 0.65
N GLU A 21 -3.55 -4.09 0.33
CA GLU A 21 -3.93 -3.13 1.36
C GLU A 21 -5.17 -3.64 2.12
N PRO A 22 -5.16 -3.61 3.47
CA PRO A 22 -6.29 -4.04 4.29
C PRO A 22 -7.54 -3.17 4.05
N VAL A 23 -8.72 -3.76 4.21
CA VAL A 23 -9.98 -3.01 4.07
C VAL A 23 -10.21 -2.13 5.29
N ALA A 24 -10.48 -0.84 5.05
CA ALA A 24 -10.87 0.14 6.05
C ALA A 24 -12.06 -0.34 6.93
N PRO A 25 -11.91 -0.41 8.26
CA PRO A 25 -13.00 -0.76 9.18
C PRO A 25 -14.24 0.13 9.05
N SER A 26 -14.06 1.43 8.77
CA SER A 26 -15.15 2.39 8.54
C SER A 26 -16.09 1.99 7.40
N ARG A 27 -15.61 1.18 6.44
CA ARG A 27 -16.44 0.65 5.35
C ARG A 27 -17.57 -0.25 5.85
N TYR A 28 -17.33 -0.98 6.95
CA TYR A 28 -18.34 -1.86 7.55
C TYR A 28 -19.08 -1.18 8.70
N ARG A 29 -18.41 -0.26 9.40
CA ARG A 29 -18.93 0.37 10.61
C ARG A 29 -18.51 1.86 10.63
N PRO A 30 -19.33 2.76 10.06
CA PRO A 30 -18.95 4.15 9.84
C PRO A 30 -18.86 5.00 11.13
N ASP A 31 -19.33 4.47 12.25
CA ASP A 31 -19.25 5.05 13.59
C ASP A 31 -17.88 4.86 14.27
N ILE A 32 -16.96 4.10 13.65
CA ILE A 32 -15.61 3.92 14.19
C ILE A 32 -14.85 5.25 14.10
N PRO A 33 -14.26 5.73 15.22
CA PRO A 33 -13.42 6.92 15.19
C PRO A 33 -12.21 6.77 14.26
N GLN A 34 -11.93 7.80 13.47
CA GLN A 34 -10.85 7.78 12.47
C GLN A 34 -9.48 7.45 13.09
N TRP A 35 -9.20 7.94 14.30
CA TRP A 35 -7.94 7.67 15.01
C TRP A 35 -7.76 6.17 15.30
N LEU A 36 -8.84 5.48 15.69
CA LEU A 36 -8.82 4.05 15.98
C LEU A 36 -8.66 3.23 14.69
N GLU A 37 -9.33 3.66 13.61
CA GLU A 37 -9.12 3.10 12.29
C GLU A 37 -7.65 3.19 11.86
N SER A 38 -7.01 4.35 12.01
CA SER A 38 -5.59 4.52 11.67
C SER A 38 -4.68 3.56 12.43
N ILE A 39 -4.91 3.37 13.73
CA ILE A 39 -4.14 2.42 14.56
C ILE A 39 -4.33 0.98 14.05
N VAL A 40 -5.58 0.57 13.80
CA VAL A 40 -5.88 -0.77 13.29
C VAL A 40 -5.22 -1.00 11.93
N LEU A 41 -5.31 -0.02 11.02
CA LEU A 41 -4.72 -0.10 9.68
C LEU A 41 -3.19 -0.19 9.74
N LYS A 42 -2.52 0.58 10.62
CA LYS A 42 -1.06 0.47 10.83
C LYS A 42 -0.69 -0.90 11.39
N ALA A 43 -1.43 -1.41 12.39
CA ALA A 43 -1.13 -2.70 13.02
C ALA A 43 -1.23 -3.89 12.07
N VAL A 44 -2.17 -3.88 11.12
CA VAL A 44 -2.40 -5.02 10.22
C VAL A 44 -1.66 -4.94 8.89
N ARG A 45 -0.79 -3.94 8.65
CA ARG A 45 -0.06 -3.81 7.38
C ARG A 45 0.73 -5.07 7.02
N GLN A 46 0.81 -5.36 5.72
CA GLN A 46 1.58 -6.50 5.19
C GLN A 46 3.10 -6.35 5.43
N ASN A 47 3.65 -5.17 5.15
CA ASN A 47 5.08 -4.91 5.38
C ASN A 47 5.33 -4.67 6.87
N ALA A 48 6.23 -5.46 7.47
CA ALA A 48 6.61 -5.35 8.87
C ALA A 48 7.20 -3.99 9.22
N GLU A 49 7.98 -3.38 8.32
CA GLU A 49 8.58 -2.05 8.52
C GLU A 49 7.55 -0.91 8.61
N LEU A 50 6.34 -1.14 8.10
CA LEU A 50 5.26 -0.17 8.14
C LEU A 50 4.31 -0.37 9.33
N ARG A 51 4.51 -1.43 10.13
CA ARG A 51 3.72 -1.71 11.35
C ARG A 51 4.28 -0.96 12.54
N PHE A 52 3.63 -1.11 13.69
CA PHE A 52 4.26 -0.78 14.97
C PHE A 52 5.45 -1.69 15.19
N GLU A 53 6.56 -1.10 15.63
CA GLU A 53 7.79 -1.84 15.91
C GLU A 53 7.60 -2.78 17.10
N THR A 54 6.88 -2.30 18.12
CA THR A 54 6.60 -3.04 19.34
C THR A 54 5.11 -2.98 19.73
N ALA A 55 4.68 -3.95 20.54
CA ALA A 55 3.34 -3.93 21.12
C ALA A 55 3.13 -2.73 22.07
N GLU A 56 4.20 -2.24 22.71
CA GLU A 56 4.17 -1.07 23.57
C GLU A 56 3.90 0.21 22.78
N GLU A 57 4.51 0.38 21.61
CA GLU A 57 4.21 1.51 20.71
C GLU A 57 2.72 1.52 20.31
N MET A 58 2.16 0.34 20.04
CA MET A 58 0.73 0.20 19.75
C MET A 58 -0.15 0.54 20.95
N LEU A 59 0.24 0.10 22.15
CA LEU A 59 -0.50 0.37 23.38
C LEU A 59 -0.51 1.87 23.70
N LEU A 60 0.63 2.55 23.61
CA LEU A 60 0.73 4.01 23.77
C LEU A 60 -0.15 4.74 22.75
N ALA A 61 -0.17 4.29 21.49
CA ALA A 61 -1.04 4.87 20.48
C ALA A 61 -2.53 4.73 20.84
N LEU A 62 -2.93 3.62 21.46
CA LEU A 62 -4.31 3.41 21.94
C LEU A 62 -4.63 4.29 23.16
N GLU A 63 -3.68 4.47 24.09
CA GLU A 63 -3.85 5.31 25.27
C GLU A 63 -3.98 6.79 24.91
N TYR A 64 -3.14 7.29 24.00
CA TYR A 64 -3.25 8.66 23.53
C TYR A 64 -4.47 8.88 22.62
N GLY A 65 -4.82 7.88 21.80
CA GLY A 65 -6.03 7.85 20.98
C GLY A 65 -6.30 9.15 20.21
N GLU A 66 -7.38 9.84 20.58
CA GLU A 66 -7.81 11.10 19.96
C GLU A 66 -6.91 12.30 20.28
N THR A 67 -6.18 12.28 21.40
CA THR A 67 -5.31 13.42 21.80
C THR A 67 -4.07 13.55 20.92
N ARG A 68 -3.59 12.43 20.35
CA ARG A 68 -2.46 12.39 19.41
C ARG A 68 -2.75 11.38 18.30
N PRO A 69 -3.63 11.73 17.34
CA PRO A 69 -4.03 10.80 16.30
C PRO A 69 -2.85 10.49 15.38
N ILE A 70 -2.66 9.20 15.09
CA ILE A 70 -1.75 8.79 14.02
C ILE A 70 -2.41 9.21 12.71
N LEU A 71 -1.78 10.17 12.03
CA LEU A 71 -2.23 10.61 10.73
C LEU A 71 -2.24 9.41 9.78
N PRO A 72 -3.35 9.19 9.04
CA PRO A 72 -3.37 8.12 8.06
C PRO A 72 -2.21 8.32 7.08
N PRO A 73 -1.53 7.24 6.69
CA PRO A 73 -0.43 7.30 5.74
C PRO A 73 -0.91 8.03 4.48
N ALA A 74 -0.13 9.02 4.04
CA ALA A 74 -0.47 9.80 2.85
C ALA A 74 -0.79 8.84 1.69
N ARG A 75 -1.87 9.15 0.96
CA ARG A 75 -2.33 8.32 -0.17
C ARG A 75 -1.13 7.98 -1.03
N THR A 76 -0.83 6.69 -1.16
CA THR A 76 0.29 6.24 -1.99
C THR A 76 0.12 6.84 -3.38
N PRO A 77 1.08 7.64 -3.88
CA PRO A 77 0.93 8.29 -5.17
C PRO A 77 0.72 7.21 -6.23
N LEU A 78 -0.18 7.45 -7.18
CA LEU A 78 -0.49 6.49 -8.26
C LEU A 78 0.79 6.01 -8.96
N LEU A 79 1.79 6.89 -9.05
CA LEU A 79 3.13 6.63 -9.58
C LEU A 79 3.86 5.48 -8.86
N ALA A 80 3.69 5.35 -7.54
CA ALA A 80 4.30 4.28 -6.74
C ALA A 80 3.54 2.95 -6.83
N ARG A 81 2.30 2.95 -7.31
CA ARG A 81 1.49 1.73 -7.53
C ARG A 81 1.77 1.05 -8.85
N THR A 82 2.27 1.79 -9.83
CA THR A 82 2.46 1.28 -11.18
C THR A 82 3.90 0.82 -11.37
N GLY A 83 4.11 -0.45 -11.73
CA GLY A 83 5.41 -1.04 -12.08
C GLY A 83 6.00 -0.49 -13.39
N LEU A 84 5.98 0.83 -13.58
CA LEU A 84 6.41 1.54 -14.78
C LEU A 84 7.93 1.46 -15.01
N MET A 85 8.71 1.14 -13.98
CA MET A 85 10.17 1.00 -14.11
C MET A 85 10.58 0.02 -15.22
N LYS A 86 9.83 -1.07 -15.44
CA LYS A 86 10.15 -2.03 -16.51
C LYS A 86 9.88 -1.47 -17.91
N TRP A 87 8.79 -0.70 -18.07
CA TRP A 87 8.40 -0.13 -19.36
C TRP A 87 9.30 1.03 -19.78
N GLN A 88 9.86 1.77 -18.81
CA GLN A 88 10.82 2.84 -19.07
C GLN A 88 12.07 2.34 -19.80
N TRP A 89 12.60 1.17 -19.41
CA TRP A 89 13.77 0.58 -20.08
C TRP A 89 13.46 0.10 -21.50
N ILE A 90 12.29 -0.49 -21.72
CA ILE A 90 11.84 -0.92 -23.05
C ILE A 90 11.70 0.30 -23.98
N ALA A 91 11.07 1.38 -23.48
CA ALA A 91 10.91 2.61 -24.24
C ALA A 91 12.26 3.27 -24.57
N LEU A 92 13.19 3.32 -23.60
CA LEU A 92 14.53 3.86 -23.80
C LEU A 92 15.31 3.06 -24.86
N PHE A 93 15.28 1.72 -24.77
CA PHE A 93 15.95 0.86 -25.74
C PHE A 93 15.37 1.04 -27.15
N SER A 94 14.03 1.08 -27.28
CA SER A 94 13.37 1.34 -28.55
C SER A 94 13.76 2.69 -29.14
N LEU A 95 13.88 3.73 -28.31
CA LEU A 95 14.25 5.06 -28.74
C LEU A 95 15.70 5.12 -29.24
N LEU A 96 16.65 4.54 -28.49
CA LEU A 96 18.05 4.43 -28.92
C LEU A 96 18.21 3.64 -30.22
N MET A 97 17.48 2.52 -30.35
CA MET A 97 17.49 1.71 -31.56
C MET A 97 17.00 2.51 -32.78
N ASN A 98 15.91 3.28 -32.63
CA ASN A 98 15.40 4.12 -33.71
C ASN A 98 16.40 5.22 -34.11
N PHE A 99 17.02 5.91 -33.14
CA PHE A 99 18.05 6.90 -33.42
C PHE A 99 19.25 6.29 -34.17
N PHE A 100 19.67 5.10 -33.78
CA PHE A 100 20.74 4.38 -34.46
C PHE A 100 20.38 4.02 -35.91
N LEU A 101 19.15 3.54 -36.15
CA LEU A 101 18.66 3.24 -37.50
C LEU A 101 18.57 4.49 -38.38
N ILE A 102 18.10 5.63 -37.84
CA ILE A 102 18.05 6.90 -38.55
C ILE A 102 19.46 7.39 -38.89
N TYR A 103 20.40 7.26 -37.96
CA TYR A 103 21.80 7.61 -38.20
C TYR A 103 22.40 6.77 -39.34
N LEU A 104 22.19 5.45 -39.33
CA LEU A 104 22.65 4.58 -40.41
C LEU A 104 22.06 4.96 -41.76
N LEU A 105 20.76 5.29 -41.80
CA LEU A 105 20.09 5.72 -43.03
C LEU A 105 20.60 7.06 -43.57
N LEU A 106 20.98 7.99 -42.70
CA LEU A 106 21.56 9.28 -43.09
C LEU A 106 23.02 9.16 -43.56
N VAL A 107 23.74 8.15 -43.07
CA VAL A 107 25.16 7.92 -43.40
C VAL A 107 25.35 7.00 -44.62
N SER A 108 24.35 6.17 -44.93
CA SER A 108 24.29 5.31 -46.13
C SER A 108 23.83 6.08 -47.36
#